data_AF-A0A8S3V0G2-F1
#
_entry.id   AF-A0A8S3V0G2-F1
#
_cell.length_a   1.000
_cell.length_b   1.000
_cell.length_c   1.000
_cell.angle_alpha   90.00
_cell.angle_beta   90.00
_cell.angle_gamma   90.00
#
_symmetry.space_group_name_H-M   'P 1'
#
loop_
_entity.id
_entity.type
_entity.pdbx_description
1 polymer ?
#
loop_
_entity_poly.entity_id
_entity_poly.type
_entity_poly.pdbx_seq_one_letter_code
_entity_poly.pdbx_strand_id
1 'polypeptide(L)'
;MEDFDEFSRKLRCRYLYNDGRIYKRHPFYINSGYKPLDSCPAIENYIFSTKIELSRMKINKHTRNISAEELSAIRNLKKNNNIIIRKADKNSTLCILDKDNYLREGLRQLHNIHYEEIVESNVKEVAETAFSIIRDLHNDNYIDNITFKYLKENINTTKVGKFYLLPKIHKLSQNILSEMERNETARRENLIPGRPIVSLCVSTIFLPGSKTRDSTLYQLSVQSTIFLPGSKTTR
;
A
#
# COMPACT_ATOMS: atom_id res chain seq x y z
N MET A 1 -15.14 -16.07 12.58
CA MET A 1 -14.71 -17.49 12.61
C MET A 1 -13.37 -17.65 11.93
N GLU A 2 -13.14 -17.01 10.78
CA GLU A 2 -11.85 -17.01 10.07
C GLU A 2 -10.64 -16.69 10.97
N ASP A 3 -10.72 -15.66 11.81
CA ASP A 3 -9.66 -15.31 12.76
C ASP A 3 -9.33 -16.44 13.76
N PHE A 4 -10.36 -17.17 14.21
CA PHE A 4 -10.19 -18.28 15.14
C PHE A 4 -9.58 -19.51 14.46
N ASP A 5 -9.94 -19.75 13.19
CA ASP A 5 -9.33 -20.82 12.40
C ASP A 5 -7.85 -20.54 12.13
N GLU A 6 -7.50 -19.27 11.88
CA GLU A 6 -6.11 -18.83 11.73
C GLU A 6 -5.32 -18.96 13.04
N PHE A 7 -5.92 -18.60 14.18
CA PHE A 7 -5.35 -18.84 15.50
C PHE A 7 -5.08 -20.33 15.73
N SER A 8 -6.08 -21.18 15.49
CA SER A 8 -5.99 -22.63 15.66
C SER A 8 -4.88 -23.22 14.79
N ARG A 9 -4.81 -22.79 13.52
CA ARG A 9 -3.75 -23.18 12.59
C ARG A 9 -2.36 -22.77 13.09
N LYS A 10 -2.18 -21.52 13.53
CA LYS A 10 -0.90 -21.04 14.08
C LYS A 10 -0.46 -21.84 15.30
N LEU A 11 -1.38 -22.16 16.20
CA LEU A 11 -1.09 -22.95 17.40
C LEU A 11 -0.62 -24.36 17.03
N ARG A 12 -1.34 -25.05 16.14
CA ARG A 12 -0.95 -26.37 15.64
C ARG A 12 0.40 -26.36 14.93
N CYS A 13 0.65 -25.37 14.05
CA CYS A 13 1.95 -25.21 13.41
C CYS A 13 3.07 -24.97 14.43
N ARG A 14 2.81 -24.15 15.46
CA ARG A 14 3.80 -23.86 16.50
C ARG A 14 4.19 -25.12 17.26
N TYR A 15 3.23 -25.98 17.57
CA TYR A 15 3.48 -27.26 18.21
C TYR A 15 4.22 -28.24 17.31
N LEU A 16 3.78 -28.40 16.05
CA LEU A 16 4.38 -29.34 15.10
C LEU A 16 5.87 -29.04 14.88
N TYR A 17 6.26 -27.76 14.84
CA TYR A 17 7.64 -27.32 14.66
C TYR A 17 8.32 -26.93 15.99
N ASN A 18 7.83 -27.42 17.13
CA ASN A 18 8.43 -27.18 18.46
C ASN A 18 9.55 -28.18 18.79
N ASP A 19 10.39 -28.51 17.81
CA ASP A 19 11.48 -29.49 17.94
C ASP A 19 12.83 -28.87 18.37
N GLY A 20 12.81 -27.58 18.75
CA GLY A 20 14.00 -26.82 19.12
C GLY A 20 14.93 -26.48 17.95
N ARG A 21 14.57 -26.82 16.71
CA ARG A 21 15.38 -26.53 15.53
C ARG A 21 15.15 -25.10 15.05
N ILE A 22 16.24 -24.45 14.63
CA ILE A 22 16.16 -23.16 13.96
C ILE A 22 16.06 -23.41 12.46
N TYR A 23 14.87 -23.20 11.92
CA TYR A 23 14.63 -23.28 10.48
C TYR A 23 15.07 -21.97 9.82
N LYS A 24 16.15 -22.01 9.02
CA LYS A 24 16.57 -20.86 8.22
C LYS A 24 15.51 -20.60 7.14
N ARG A 25 14.70 -19.55 7.35
CA ARG A 25 13.68 -19.17 6.39
C ARG A 25 14.34 -18.59 5.15
N HIS A 26 13.91 -19.05 3.98
CA HIS A 26 14.32 -18.45 2.73
C HIS A 26 13.88 -16.97 2.69
N PRO A 27 14.73 -16.02 2.21
CA PRO A 27 14.38 -14.59 2.18
C PRO A 27 13.09 -14.32 1.40
N PHE A 28 12.89 -15.07 0.32
CA PHE A 28 11.65 -15.10 -0.45
C PHE A 28 10.79 -16.26 0.00
N TYR A 29 9.55 -16.01 0.40
CA TYR A 29 8.65 -17.09 0.76
C TYR A 29 7.21 -16.69 0.52
N ILE A 30 6.40 -17.69 0.20
CA ILE A 30 4.94 -17.56 0.16
C ILE A 30 4.39 -18.14 1.45
N ASN A 31 3.40 -17.46 2.03
CA ASN A 31 2.74 -17.98 3.22
C ASN A 31 2.09 -19.32 2.91
N SER A 32 2.46 -20.36 3.66
CA SER A 32 1.82 -21.66 3.48
C SER A 32 0.38 -21.60 4.00
N GLY A 33 -0.56 -22.05 3.16
CA GLY A 33 -1.92 -22.38 3.59
C GLY A 33 -2.00 -23.74 4.32
N TYR A 34 -0.85 -24.27 4.75
CA TYR A 34 -0.77 -25.58 5.37
C TYR A 34 -1.60 -25.60 6.66
N LYS A 35 -2.53 -26.54 6.70
CA LYS A 35 -3.34 -26.86 7.86
C LYS A 35 -2.87 -28.23 8.36
N PRO A 36 -2.09 -28.30 9.44
CA PRO A 36 -1.74 -29.57 10.04
C PRO A 36 -3.02 -30.31 10.44
N LEU A 37 -3.00 -31.63 10.26
CA LEU A 37 -4.02 -32.52 10.81
C LEU A 37 -4.08 -32.37 12.33
N ASP A 38 -5.20 -32.78 12.92
CA ASP A 38 -5.44 -32.67 14.36
C ASP A 38 -4.20 -33.11 15.14
N SER A 39 -3.72 -32.20 15.97
CA SER A 39 -2.44 -32.30 16.65
C SER A 39 -2.57 -33.15 17.92
N CYS A 40 -1.71 -32.91 18.91
CA CYS A 40 -1.82 -33.55 20.22
C CYS A 40 -3.19 -33.26 20.87
N PRO A 41 -3.81 -34.26 21.54
CA PRO A 41 -5.11 -34.10 22.21
C PRO A 41 -5.19 -32.88 23.15
N ALA A 42 -4.09 -32.54 23.83
CA ALA A 42 -4.04 -31.37 24.72
C ALA A 42 -4.30 -30.04 23.97
N ILE A 43 -3.74 -29.90 22.76
CA ILE A 43 -3.93 -28.70 21.94
C ILE A 43 -5.33 -28.66 21.37
N GLU A 44 -5.84 -29.78 20.89
CA GLU A 44 -7.20 -29.84 20.34
C GLU A 44 -8.24 -29.55 21.43
N ASN A 45 -8.05 -30.08 22.63
CA ASN A 45 -8.89 -29.76 23.80
C ASN A 45 -8.82 -28.28 24.17
N TYR A 46 -7.64 -27.67 24.12
CA TYR A 46 -7.48 -26.24 24.37
C TYR A 46 -8.17 -25.38 23.30
N ILE A 47 -7.98 -25.70 22.01
CA ILE A 47 -8.65 -25.02 20.90
C ILE A 47 -10.17 -25.14 21.06
N PHE A 48 -10.67 -26.35 21.32
CA PHE A 48 -12.09 -26.60 21.51
C PHE A 48 -12.66 -25.80 22.70
N SER A 49 -12.01 -25.88 23.86
CA SER A 49 -12.44 -25.18 25.08
C SER A 49 -12.44 -23.67 24.91
N THR A 50 -11.38 -23.12 24.29
CA THR A 50 -11.26 -21.69 23.98
C THR A 50 -12.37 -21.26 23.01
N LYS A 51 -12.69 -22.09 22.00
CA LYS A 51 -13.78 -21.80 21.06
C LYS A 51 -15.12 -21.69 21.78
N ILE A 52 -15.38 -22.61 22.72
CA ILE A 52 -16.58 -22.59 23.56
C ILE A 52 -16.58 -21.36 24.47
N GLU A 53 -15.48 -21.04 25.13
CA GLU A 53 -15.37 -19.85 25.99
C GLU A 53 -15.66 -18.56 25.21
N LEU A 54 -15.00 -18.37 24.06
CA LEU A 54 -15.23 -17.22 23.19
C LEU A 54 -16.68 -17.16 22.69
N SER A 55 -17.30 -18.30 22.39
CA SER A 55 -18.71 -18.34 21.97
C SER A 55 -19.68 -17.91 23.08
N ARG A 56 -19.28 -18.07 24.35
CA ARG A 56 -20.04 -17.65 25.53
C ARG A 56 -19.78 -16.21 25.92
N MET A 57 -18.70 -15.60 25.41
CA MET A 57 -18.34 -14.23 25.74
C MET A 57 -19.39 -13.25 25.21
N LYS A 58 -19.99 -12.47 26.12
CA LYS A 58 -20.92 -11.41 25.72
C LYS A 58 -20.13 -10.24 25.15
N ILE A 59 -20.12 -10.11 23.83
CA ILE A 59 -19.57 -8.93 23.17
C ILE A 59 -20.57 -7.78 23.36
N ASN A 60 -20.23 -6.83 24.22
CA ASN A 60 -20.97 -5.58 24.30
C ASN A 60 -20.78 -4.84 22.98
N LYS A 61 -21.87 -4.65 22.23
CA LYS A 61 -21.82 -3.80 21.04
C LYS A 61 -21.40 -2.41 21.50
N HIS A 62 -20.29 -1.91 20.98
CA HIS A 62 -19.92 -0.53 21.19
C HIS A 62 -21.09 0.36 20.76
N THR A 63 -21.54 1.22 21.67
CA THR A 63 -22.47 2.30 21.34
C THR A 63 -21.74 3.25 20.40
N ARG A 64 -22.47 3.82 19.43
CA ARG A 64 -21.89 4.83 18.55
C ARG A 64 -21.40 5.99 19.41
N ASN A 65 -20.17 6.43 19.19
CA ASN A 65 -19.60 7.62 19.81
C ASN A 65 -19.89 8.90 18.99
N ILE A 66 -20.81 8.80 18.03
CA ILE A 66 -21.22 9.87 17.12
C ILE A 66 -22.75 9.89 17.04
N SER A 67 -23.30 11.09 16.98
CA SER A 67 -24.73 11.35 16.81
C SER A 67 -25.22 10.94 15.42
N ALA A 68 -26.55 10.91 15.23
CA ALA A 68 -27.13 10.62 13.92
C ALA A 68 -26.83 11.74 12.91
N GLU A 69 -26.81 12.98 13.40
CA GLU A 69 -26.53 14.21 12.67
C GLU A 69 -25.08 14.21 12.17
N GLU A 70 -24.10 13.93 13.04
CA GLU A 70 -22.68 13.82 12.65
C GLU A 70 -22.46 12.70 11.64
N LEU A 71 -23.10 11.54 11.83
CA LEU A 71 -23.00 10.44 10.88
C LEU A 71 -23.59 10.82 9.52
N SER A 72 -24.69 11.56 9.50
CA SER A 72 -25.28 12.13 8.28
C SER A 72 -24.31 13.11 7.61
N ALA A 73 -23.70 14.01 8.38
CA ALA A 73 -22.70 14.96 7.88
C ALA A 73 -21.48 14.25 7.28
N ILE A 74 -20.93 13.24 7.95
CA ILE A 74 -19.81 12.43 7.43
C ILE A 74 -20.20 11.72 6.13
N ARG A 75 -21.41 11.16 6.06
CA ARG A 75 -21.91 10.51 4.83
C ARG A 75 -22.05 11.51 3.68
N ASN A 76 -22.54 12.72 3.96
CA ASN A 76 -22.67 13.79 2.97
C ASN A 76 -21.31 14.27 2.49
N LEU A 77 -20.34 14.48 3.40
CA LEU A 77 -18.96 14.81 3.05
C LEU A 77 -18.33 13.73 2.18
N LYS A 78 -18.51 12.45 2.51
CA LYS A 78 -17.99 11.32 1.73
C LYS A 78 -18.59 11.24 0.32
N LYS A 79 -19.84 11.66 0.13
CA LYS A 79 -20.54 11.67 -1.16
C LYS A 79 -20.18 12.88 -2.03
N ASN A 80 -19.58 13.93 -1.45
CA ASN A 80 -19.23 15.13 -2.19
C ASN A 80 -17.96 14.88 -3.04
N ASN A 81 -18.15 14.82 -4.36
CA ASN A 81 -17.07 14.57 -5.32
C ASN A 81 -16.20 15.79 -5.63
N ASN A 82 -16.54 16.97 -5.11
CA ASN A 82 -15.81 18.22 -5.34
C ASN A 82 -14.76 18.50 -4.27
N ILE A 83 -14.67 17.65 -3.23
CA ILE A 83 -13.71 17.80 -2.15
C ILE A 83 -12.74 16.63 -2.06
N ILE A 84 -11.54 16.91 -1.54
CA ILE A 84 -10.52 15.92 -1.22
C ILE A 84 -10.22 16.01 0.29
N ILE A 85 -10.33 14.88 0.97
CA ILE A 85 -10.04 14.77 2.41
C ILE A 85 -8.70 14.05 2.57
N ARG A 86 -7.69 14.75 3.10
CA ARG A 86 -6.33 14.21 3.30
C ARG A 86 -5.76 14.64 4.65
N LYS A 87 -4.83 13.86 5.17
CA LYS A 87 -4.01 14.28 6.32
C LYS A 87 -3.01 15.34 5.86
N ALA A 88 -2.80 16.36 6.68
CA ALA A 88 -1.77 17.37 6.51
C ALA A 88 -0.36 16.75 6.61
N ASP A 89 0.61 17.41 5.97
CA ASP A 89 2.02 17.02 6.01
C ASP A 89 2.65 17.13 7.40
N LYS A 90 2.12 18.03 8.24
CA LYS A 90 2.54 18.26 9.63
C LYS A 90 1.33 18.23 10.56
N ASN A 91 1.59 17.89 11.83
CA ASN A 91 0.65 17.97 12.95
C ASN A 91 -0.57 17.04 12.90
N SER A 92 -0.57 16.03 12.02
CA SER A 92 -1.66 15.03 11.90
C SER A 92 -3.07 15.61 11.72
N THR A 93 -3.19 16.88 11.34
CA THR A 93 -4.46 17.57 11.14
C THR A 93 -5.14 17.05 9.87
N LEU A 94 -6.48 17.09 9.85
CA LEU A 94 -7.27 16.78 8.66
C LEU A 94 -7.44 18.04 7.80
N CYS A 95 -7.24 17.91 6.49
CA CYS A 95 -7.51 18.97 5.52
C CYS A 95 -8.66 18.55 4.60
N ILE A 96 -9.63 19.45 4.44
CA ILE A 96 -10.68 19.37 3.42
C ILE A 96 -10.31 20.38 2.34
N LEU A 97 -10.10 19.90 1.12
CA LEU A 97 -9.57 20.67 0.02
C LEU A 97 -10.55 20.68 -1.13
N ASP A 98 -10.55 21.77 -1.90
CA ASP A 98 -11.14 21.77 -3.23
C ASP A 98 -10.40 20.78 -4.14
N LYS A 99 -11.16 19.94 -4.84
CA LYS A 99 -10.59 18.87 -5.67
C LYS A 99 -9.83 19.42 -6.87
N ASP A 100 -10.34 20.45 -7.54
CA ASP A 100 -9.74 20.97 -8.75
C ASP A 100 -8.42 21.67 -8.44
N ASN A 101 -8.37 22.43 -7.34
CA ASN A 101 -7.11 23.00 -6.84
C ASN A 101 -6.10 21.92 -6.45
N TYR A 102 -6.54 20.87 -5.77
CA TYR A 102 -5.67 19.76 -5.39
C TYR A 102 -5.09 19.05 -6.62
N LEU A 103 -5.90 18.82 -7.65
CA LEU A 103 -5.45 18.23 -8.93
C LEU A 103 -4.50 19.19 -9.67
N ARG A 104 -4.80 20.49 -9.71
CA ARG A 104 -3.96 21.51 -10.35
C ARG A 104 -2.56 21.56 -9.72
N GLU A 105 -2.46 21.51 -8.39
CA GLU A 105 -1.16 21.44 -7.72
C GLU A 105 -0.42 20.13 -8.04
N GLY A 106 -1.14 19.01 -8.12
CA GLY A 106 -0.55 17.73 -8.52
C GLY A 106 0.02 17.76 -9.94
N LEU A 107 -0.77 18.24 -10.89
CA LEU A 107 -0.35 18.40 -12.28
C LEU A 107 0.80 19.39 -12.43
N ARG A 108 0.78 20.51 -11.67
CA ARG A 108 1.89 21.47 -11.64
C ARG A 108 3.19 20.82 -11.18
N GLN A 109 3.16 19.90 -10.20
CA GLN A 109 4.35 19.16 -9.76
C GLN A 109 4.81 18.12 -10.78
N LEU A 110 3.88 17.50 -11.50
CA LEU A 110 4.18 16.48 -12.53
C LEU A 110 4.63 17.09 -13.86
N HIS A 111 4.27 18.35 -14.15
CA HIS A 111 4.65 19.06 -15.36
C HIS A 111 6.11 19.54 -15.27
N ASN A 112 7.05 18.62 -15.36
CA ASN A 112 8.48 18.90 -15.35
C ASN A 112 9.26 17.89 -16.22
N ILE A 113 10.57 18.10 -16.39
CA ILE A 113 11.43 17.30 -17.27
C ILE A 113 11.64 15.84 -16.83
N HIS A 114 11.37 15.50 -15.57
CA HIS A 114 11.58 14.16 -15.02
C HIS A 114 10.44 13.22 -15.35
N TYR A 115 9.44 13.76 -16.02
CA TYR A 115 8.14 13.20 -16.02
C TYR A 115 7.53 13.35 -17.44
N GLU A 116 6.94 12.27 -18.00
CA GLU A 116 6.02 12.32 -19.16
C GLU A 116 4.62 11.69 -18.99
N GLU A 117 3.59 12.22 -19.67
CA GLU A 117 2.25 11.63 -19.69
C GLU A 117 2.21 10.41 -20.62
N ILE A 118 1.60 9.31 -20.15
CA ILE A 118 1.44 8.08 -20.92
C ILE A 118 -0.02 7.95 -21.35
N VAL A 119 -0.26 7.84 -22.66
CA VAL A 119 -1.60 7.75 -23.27
C VAL A 119 -2.24 6.38 -23.03
N GLU A 120 -1.46 5.30 -23.07
CA GLU A 120 -1.93 3.93 -22.86
C GLU A 120 -1.09 3.18 -21.83
N SER A 121 -1.77 2.54 -20.88
CA SER A 121 -1.13 1.77 -19.81
C SER A 121 -0.64 0.41 -20.33
N ASN A 122 0.67 0.25 -20.49
CA ASN A 122 1.34 -1.00 -20.88
C ASN A 122 1.58 -2.00 -19.72
N VAL A 123 0.89 -1.85 -18.59
CA VAL A 123 1.12 -2.65 -17.36
C VAL A 123 1.14 -4.15 -17.59
N LYS A 124 0.26 -4.64 -18.48
CA LYS A 124 0.18 -6.06 -18.81
C LYS A 124 1.43 -6.53 -19.55
N GLU A 125 1.85 -5.81 -20.58
CA GLU A 125 3.05 -6.10 -21.36
C GLU A 125 4.31 -6.05 -20.50
N VAL A 126 4.39 -5.08 -19.59
CA VAL A 126 5.48 -4.97 -18.61
C VAL A 126 5.51 -6.16 -17.68
N ALA A 127 4.36 -6.58 -17.16
CA ALA A 127 4.25 -7.76 -16.30
C ALA A 127 4.63 -9.05 -17.05
N GLU A 128 4.22 -9.19 -18.31
CA GLU A 128 4.59 -10.31 -19.18
C GLU A 128 6.09 -10.34 -19.47
N THR A 129 6.68 -9.18 -19.79
CA THR A 129 8.13 -9.03 -20.02
C THR A 129 8.92 -9.38 -18.76
N ALA A 130 8.55 -8.83 -17.61
CA ALA A 130 9.21 -9.14 -16.34
C ALA A 130 9.00 -10.61 -15.94
N PHE A 131 7.86 -11.23 -16.26
CA PHE A 131 7.67 -12.66 -16.06
C PHE A 131 8.57 -13.50 -16.96
N SER A 132 8.78 -13.10 -18.23
CA SER A 132 9.76 -13.78 -19.11
C SER A 132 11.16 -13.73 -18.51
N ILE A 133 11.61 -12.55 -18.06
CA ILE A 133 12.92 -12.39 -17.42
C ILE A 133 13.05 -13.31 -16.19
N ILE A 134 12.03 -13.35 -15.32
CA ILE A 134 12.03 -14.22 -14.14
C ILE A 134 12.12 -15.70 -14.54
N ARG A 135 11.43 -16.11 -15.61
CA ARG A 135 11.49 -17.47 -16.15
C ARG A 135 12.87 -17.79 -16.71
N ASP A 136 13.47 -16.87 -17.44
CA ASP A 136 14.79 -17.07 -18.05
C ASP A 136 15.87 -17.17 -16.96
N LEU A 137 15.82 -16.30 -15.93
CA LEU A 137 16.67 -16.40 -14.75
C LEU A 137 16.54 -17.74 -14.01
N HIS A 138 15.34 -18.31 -13.99
CA HIS A 138 15.08 -19.61 -13.37
C HIS A 138 15.63 -20.77 -14.21
N ASN A 139 15.40 -20.74 -15.52
CA ASN A 139 15.92 -21.73 -16.47
C ASN A 139 17.46 -21.76 -16.46
N ASP A 140 18.09 -20.58 -16.35
CA ASP A 140 19.54 -20.43 -16.30
C ASP A 140 20.13 -20.70 -14.90
N ASN A 141 19.30 -21.09 -13.92
CA ASN A 141 19.67 -21.41 -12.54
C ASN A 141 20.27 -20.23 -11.73
N TYR A 142 19.98 -18.97 -12.11
CA TYR A 142 20.35 -17.80 -11.31
C TYR A 142 19.46 -17.62 -10.07
N ILE A 143 18.24 -18.14 -10.09
CA ILE A 143 17.31 -18.12 -8.97
C ILE A 143 16.77 -19.53 -8.67
N ASP A 144 16.47 -19.80 -7.40
CA ASP A 144 15.92 -21.08 -6.99
C ASP A 144 14.40 -21.16 -7.19
N ASN A 145 13.85 -22.39 -7.08
CA ASN A 145 12.41 -22.64 -7.22
C ASN A 145 11.57 -21.80 -6.24
N ILE A 146 12.07 -21.54 -5.04
CA ILE A 146 11.37 -20.79 -4.00
C ILE A 146 11.26 -19.32 -4.40
N THR A 147 12.36 -18.72 -4.86
CA THR A 147 12.43 -17.37 -5.39
C THR A 147 11.54 -17.22 -6.61
N PHE A 148 11.65 -18.13 -7.58
CA PHE A 148 10.82 -18.12 -8.79
C PHE A 148 9.33 -18.12 -8.45
N LYS A 149 8.90 -19.02 -7.56
CA LYS A 149 7.51 -19.10 -7.13
C LYS A 149 7.05 -17.79 -6.46
N TYR A 150 7.86 -17.25 -5.56
CA TYR A 150 7.57 -15.98 -4.89
C TYR A 150 7.39 -14.83 -5.89
N LEU A 151 8.33 -14.66 -6.82
CA LEU A 151 8.29 -13.59 -7.81
C LEU A 151 7.10 -13.74 -8.75
N LYS A 152 6.81 -14.96 -9.22
CA LYS A 152 5.64 -15.28 -10.06
C LYS A 152 4.30 -14.96 -9.40
N GLU A 153 4.16 -15.20 -8.09
CA GLU A 153 2.91 -14.87 -7.40
C GLU A 153 2.75 -13.36 -7.17
N ASN A 154 3.85 -12.63 -6.93
CA ASN A 154 3.79 -11.21 -6.65
C ASN A 154 3.69 -10.34 -7.92
N ILE A 155 4.24 -10.77 -9.07
CA ILE A 155 4.20 -9.99 -10.32
C ILE A 155 2.79 -9.81 -10.86
N ASN A 156 1.93 -10.83 -10.71
CA ASN A 156 0.53 -10.81 -11.15
C ASN A 156 -0.37 -9.94 -10.26
N THR A 157 0.13 -9.50 -9.10
CA THR A 157 -0.59 -8.61 -8.17
C THR A 157 -0.19 -7.14 -8.30
N THR A 158 0.64 -6.82 -9.30
CA THR A 158 1.20 -5.47 -9.47
C THR A 158 0.10 -4.45 -9.70
N LYS A 159 -0.16 -3.63 -8.68
CA LYS A 159 -1.02 -2.47 -8.78
C LYS A 159 -0.18 -1.26 -9.15
N VAL A 160 -0.73 -0.47 -10.06
CA VAL A 160 -0.31 0.89 -10.40
C VAL A 160 -0.04 1.69 -9.13
N GLY A 161 1.15 2.30 -9.07
CA GLY A 161 1.51 3.22 -8.00
C GLY A 161 0.59 4.44 -8.03
N LYS A 162 0.11 4.88 -6.86
CA LYS A 162 -0.79 6.05 -6.77
C LYS A 162 0.00 7.29 -6.40
N PHE A 163 -0.05 8.31 -7.24
CA PHE A 163 0.40 9.65 -6.88
C PHE A 163 -0.66 10.38 -6.07
N TYR A 164 -0.27 10.95 -4.93
CA TYR A 164 -1.12 11.84 -4.15
C TYR A 164 -0.27 12.83 -3.35
N LEU A 165 -0.89 13.91 -2.88
CA LEU A 165 -0.24 14.98 -2.15
C LEU A 165 -0.66 14.96 -0.68
N LEU A 166 0.30 15.23 0.21
CA LEU A 166 0.02 15.65 1.59
C LEU A 166 0.04 17.19 1.67
N PRO A 167 -1.07 17.86 2.03
CA PRO A 167 -1.13 19.32 2.05
C PRO A 167 -0.17 19.92 3.07
N LYS A 168 0.69 20.83 2.63
CA LYS A 168 1.61 21.60 3.46
C LYS A 168 1.00 22.95 3.84
N ILE A 169 -0.15 22.93 4.52
CA ILE A 169 -0.86 24.15 4.94
C ILE A 169 0.02 25.14 5.71
N HIS A 170 1.02 24.65 6.45
CA HIS A 170 2.02 25.45 7.18
C HIS A 170 2.98 26.26 6.30
N LYS A 171 2.91 26.12 4.98
CA LYS A 171 3.67 26.94 4.02
C LYS A 171 2.93 28.22 3.62
N LEU A 172 1.64 28.32 3.94
CA LEU A 172 0.84 29.52 3.76
C LEU A 172 0.74 30.28 5.08
N SER A 173 0.61 31.61 5.01
CA SER A 173 0.36 32.43 6.19
C SER A 173 -1.10 32.30 6.63
N GLN A 174 -1.37 32.59 7.91
CA GLN A 174 -2.73 32.51 8.45
C GLN A 174 -3.69 33.47 7.74
N ASN A 175 -3.20 34.63 7.28
CA ASN A 175 -3.99 35.59 6.53
C ASN A 175 -4.48 35.00 5.20
N ILE A 176 -3.58 34.36 4.44
CA ILE A 176 -3.94 33.71 3.17
C ILE A 176 -4.93 32.57 3.42
N LEU A 177 -4.69 31.73 4.43
CA LEU A 177 -5.60 30.63 4.76
C LEU A 177 -7.00 31.16 5.13
N SER A 178 -7.07 32.21 5.94
CA SER A 178 -8.34 32.83 6.35
C SER A 178 -9.06 33.50 5.18
N GLU A 179 -8.32 34.08 4.24
CA GLU A 179 -8.88 34.66 3.02
C GLU A 179 -9.43 33.58 2.09
N MET A 180 -8.68 32.49 1.90
CA MET A 180 -9.14 31.32 1.15
C MET A 180 -10.41 30.71 1.76
N GLU A 181 -10.56 30.67 3.07
CA GLU A 181 -11.79 30.17 3.70
C GLU A 181 -13.02 31.03 3.37
N ARG A 182 -12.85 32.34 3.16
CA ARG A 182 -13.94 33.30 2.97
C ARG A 182 -14.22 33.63 1.50
N ASN A 183 -13.21 33.52 0.63
CA ASN A 183 -13.26 34.02 -0.74
C ASN A 183 -12.91 32.92 -1.75
N GLU A 184 -13.83 32.67 -2.69
CA GLU A 184 -13.62 31.69 -3.75
C GLU A 184 -12.51 32.08 -4.74
N THR A 185 -12.38 33.37 -5.07
CA THR A 185 -11.31 33.87 -5.94
C THR A 185 -9.95 33.61 -5.31
N ALA A 186 -9.80 33.91 -4.01
CA ALA A 186 -8.57 33.61 -3.27
C ALA A 186 -8.26 32.10 -3.25
N ARG A 187 -9.26 31.22 -3.17
CA ARG A 187 -9.06 29.76 -3.31
C ARG A 187 -8.56 29.38 -4.69
N ARG A 188 -9.06 30.01 -5.75
CA ARG A 188 -8.66 29.68 -7.13
C ARG A 188 -7.23 30.14 -7.42
N GLU A 189 -6.85 31.31 -6.91
CA GLU A 189 -5.55 31.92 -7.13
C GLU A 189 -4.44 31.32 -6.25
N ASN A 190 -4.76 30.92 -5.01
CA ASN A 190 -3.80 30.34 -4.08
C ASN A 190 -3.90 28.82 -4.02
N LEU A 191 -2.85 28.12 -4.46
CA LEU A 191 -2.74 26.67 -4.32
C LEU A 191 -2.02 26.32 -3.00
N ILE A 192 -2.55 25.32 -2.29
CA ILE A 192 -1.88 24.75 -1.11
C ILE A 192 -0.77 23.82 -1.60
N PRO A 193 0.51 24.08 -1.30
CA PRO A 193 1.60 23.20 -1.74
C PRO A 193 1.45 21.80 -1.17
N GLY A 194 1.74 20.77 -1.97
CA GLY A 194 1.68 19.37 -1.55
C GLY A 194 3.06 18.73 -1.37
N ARG A 195 3.24 17.82 -0.41
CA ARG A 195 4.33 16.83 -0.47
C ARG A 195 3.91 15.71 -1.43
N PRO A 196 4.65 15.47 -2.53
CA PRO A 196 4.35 14.36 -3.42
C PRO A 196 4.62 13.03 -2.72
N ILE A 197 3.64 12.14 -2.75
CA ILE A 197 3.74 10.76 -2.31
C ILE A 197 3.38 9.88 -3.49
N VAL A 198 4.31 8.99 -3.84
CA VAL A 198 4.07 7.89 -4.76
C VAL A 198 3.89 6.64 -3.91
N SER A 199 2.69 6.07 -3.90
CA SER A 199 2.47 4.75 -3.30
C SER A 199 3.24 3.72 -4.12
N LEU A 200 4.06 2.92 -3.45
CA LEU A 200 4.75 1.79 -4.08
C LEU A 200 3.74 0.84 -4.72
N CYS A 201 4.13 0.28 -5.86
CA CYS A 201 3.51 -0.92 -6.41
C CYS A 201 3.65 -2.04 -5.38
N VAL A 202 2.62 -2.88 -5.22
CA VAL A 202 2.61 -3.94 -4.20
C VAL A 202 3.62 -5.07 -4.49
N SER A 203 4.38 -4.99 -5.58
CA SER A 203 5.55 -5.84 -5.84
C SER A 203 6.77 -5.36 -5.05
N THR A 204 6.72 -5.47 -3.72
CA THR A 204 7.91 -5.21 -2.89
C THR A 204 8.88 -6.39 -3.02
N ILE A 205 9.83 -6.29 -3.95
CA ILE A 205 11.05 -7.09 -3.93
C ILE A 205 12.09 -6.26 -3.18
N PHE A 206 12.19 -6.47 -1.87
CA PHE A 206 13.29 -5.92 -1.09
C PHE A 206 14.41 -6.96 -1.12
N LEU A 207 15.55 -6.65 -1.74
CA LEU A 207 16.77 -7.46 -1.67
C LEU A 207 17.62 -6.93 -0.51
N PRO A 208 17.68 -7.59 0.66
CA PRO A 208 18.58 -7.18 1.72
C PRO A 208 19.96 -7.76 1.41
N GLY A 209 20.89 -6.93 0.91
CA GLY A 209 22.28 -7.38 0.83
C GLY A 209 23.26 -6.60 -0.06
N SER A 210 22.82 -5.75 -0.99
CA SER A 210 23.78 -5.05 -1.87
C SER A 210 24.19 -3.69 -1.27
N LYS A 211 25.39 -3.64 -0.69
CA LYS A 211 26.17 -2.41 -0.47
C LYS A 211 26.74 -1.85 -1.80
N THR A 212 26.08 -2.08 -2.93
CA THR A 212 26.52 -1.60 -4.24
C THR A 212 25.51 -0.61 -4.79
N ARG A 213 26.05 0.49 -5.31
CA ARG A 213 25.34 1.55 -6.03
C ARG A 213 24.78 0.96 -7.34
N ASP A 214 23.67 0.22 -7.27
CA ASP A 214 23.00 -0.30 -8.46
C ASP A 214 21.70 0.48 -8.70
N SER A 215 21.82 1.50 -9.55
CA SER A 215 20.70 2.28 -10.11
C SER A 215 19.79 1.47 -11.03
N THR A 216 20.17 0.25 -11.38
CA THR A 216 19.49 -0.64 -12.34
C THR A 216 18.38 -1.48 -11.71
N LEU A 217 18.45 -1.84 -10.42
CA LEU A 217 17.38 -2.61 -9.75
C LEU A 217 16.19 -1.73 -9.33
N TYR A 218 16.39 -0.41 -9.23
CA TYR A 218 15.28 0.55 -9.06
C TYR A 218 14.41 0.69 -10.32
N GLN A 219 14.90 0.22 -11.47
CA GLN A 219 14.27 0.44 -12.77
C GLN A 219 13.13 -0.54 -13.09
N LEU A 220 12.96 -1.61 -12.31
CA LEU A 220 11.91 -2.64 -12.52
C LEU A 220 10.64 -2.44 -11.66
N SER A 221 10.51 -1.35 -10.90
CA SER A 221 9.34 -1.15 -9.99
C SER A 221 8.53 0.13 -10.22
N VAL A 222 8.66 0.77 -11.38
CA VAL A 222 7.87 1.95 -11.72
C VAL A 222 7.23 1.76 -13.08
N GLN A 223 6.08 1.11 -13.11
CA GLN A 223 5.19 1.20 -14.26
C GLN A 223 3.76 0.97 -13.80
N SER A 224 3.15 2.04 -13.32
CA SER A 224 2.00 2.66 -14.00
C SER A 224 1.51 3.91 -13.27
N THR A 225 1.00 4.84 -14.07
CA THR A 225 0.67 6.26 -13.78
C THR A 225 1.85 7.09 -13.25
N ILE A 226 3.05 6.90 -13.81
CA ILE A 226 4.23 7.70 -13.48
C ILE A 226 5.16 7.77 -14.69
N PHE A 227 5.02 8.85 -15.47
CA PHE A 227 6.10 9.75 -15.85
C PHE A 227 7.56 9.22 -15.61
N LEU A 228 8.27 8.84 -16.68
CA LEU A 228 9.66 8.31 -16.63
C LEU A 228 10.72 9.42 -16.89
N PRO A 229 11.96 9.31 -16.34
CA PRO A 229 13.05 10.23 -16.66
C PRO A 229 13.66 9.90 -18.03
N GLY A 230 13.57 10.84 -18.97
CA GLY A 230 14.10 10.70 -20.31
C GLY A 230 15.62 10.48 -20.36
N SER A 231 16.04 9.53 -21.19
CA SER A 231 17.42 9.35 -21.62
C SER A 231 17.91 10.59 -22.36
N LYS A 232 19.04 11.16 -21.91
CA LYS A 232 19.76 12.20 -22.66
C LYS A 232 20.28 11.60 -23.97
N THR A 233 19.69 11.97 -25.09
CA THR A 233 20.36 11.90 -26.39
C THR A 233 21.44 12.98 -26.39
N THR A 234 22.69 12.53 -26.35
CA THR A 234 23.87 13.37 -26.64
C THR A 234 23.78 13.87 -28.08
N ARG A 235 24.13 15.16 -28.25
CA ARG A 235 24.37 15.81 -29.55
C ARG A 235 25.37 15.04 -30.41
#